data_AF-A0A7V6IL19-F1
#
_entry.id   AF-A0A7V6IL19-F1
#
_cell.length_a   1.000
_cell.length_b   1.000
_cell.length_c   1.000
_cell.angle_alpha   90.00
_cell.angle_beta   90.00
_cell.angle_gamma   90.00
#
_symmetry.space_group_name_H-M   'P 1'
#
loop_
_entity.id
_entity.type
_entity.pdbx_description
1 polymer ?
#
loop_
_entity_poly.entity_id
_entity_poly.type
_entity_poly.pdbx_seq_one_letter_code
_entity_poly.pdbx_strand_id
1 'polypeptide(L)'
;MIQYRIGNLLDSEAEALVNTVNTVGVMGKGIALQFKNMFPNNFKLYANACKNKEVKIGKLFVTEEEALLSGKKIIINFPTKTNWRLPSEYQYIESGLTELVKVIKEKNIKSIAIPPLGAGNGGLDWNKVKQILEKYLGDLDCEIFIYEPSATIQEVLKKERVKLTPARAMLLSVLYELVRNGEFVSEFSSEKIAYFLQRFGAKEAFKLEFHPNFYGPYSGKVKHVLYHLNGSYIMGYSSKDKKPFEALSLVPDAELEVNEFLNKPENETYKNIVEKTKSFLTGFYSPFGLELLSTIDFIISEKNAKTSEAIMKELESWSDRKKTLFSNQKFIQIAIENLKLHLS
;
A
#
# COMPACT_ATOMS: atom_id res chain seq x y z
N MET A 1 -19.06 -16.03 -25.10
CA MET A 1 -18.74 -17.14 -24.15
C MET A 1 -17.50 -16.78 -23.36
N ILE A 2 -17.56 -16.85 -22.02
CA ILE A 2 -16.41 -16.56 -21.14
C ILE A 2 -15.62 -17.85 -20.86
N GLN A 3 -14.30 -17.78 -21.01
CA GLN A 3 -13.37 -18.84 -20.66
C GLN A 3 -12.32 -18.30 -19.68
N TYR A 4 -12.12 -19.00 -18.57
CA TYR A 4 -11.07 -18.67 -17.61
C TYR A 4 -9.77 -19.35 -18.01
N ARG A 5 -8.66 -18.59 -17.98
CA ARG A 5 -7.33 -19.08 -18.34
C ARG A 5 -6.30 -18.75 -17.28
N ILE A 6 -5.32 -19.63 -17.13
CA ILE A 6 -4.10 -19.40 -16.37
C ILE A 6 -2.97 -19.27 -17.39
N GLY A 7 -2.17 -18.21 -17.31
CA GLY A 7 -1.05 -17.99 -18.20
C GLY A 7 -0.69 -16.52 -18.34
N ASN A 8 0.10 -16.22 -19.37
CA ASN A 8 0.44 -14.85 -19.74
C ASN A 8 -0.57 -14.31 -20.76
N LEU A 9 -1.20 -13.19 -20.44
CA LEU A 9 -2.19 -12.55 -21.30
C LEU A 9 -1.60 -12.10 -22.63
N LEU A 10 -0.32 -11.71 -22.66
CA LEU A 10 0.35 -11.24 -23.86
C LEU A 10 0.56 -12.32 -24.92
N ASP A 11 0.49 -13.59 -24.52
CA ASP A 11 0.59 -14.74 -25.43
C ASP A 11 -0.78 -15.11 -26.02
N SER A 12 -1.84 -14.36 -25.70
CA SER A 12 -3.18 -14.63 -26.21
C SER A 12 -3.30 -14.37 -27.71
N GLU A 13 -3.90 -15.32 -28.42
CA GLU A 13 -4.24 -15.20 -29.84
C GLU A 13 -5.43 -14.28 -30.10
N ALA A 14 -6.14 -13.81 -29.06
CA ALA A 14 -7.30 -12.93 -29.18
C ALA A 14 -7.02 -11.66 -29.99
N GLU A 15 -8.03 -11.19 -30.74
CA GLU A 15 -7.94 -9.97 -31.56
C GLU A 15 -7.63 -8.73 -30.71
N ALA A 16 -8.23 -8.65 -29.51
CA ALA A 16 -8.05 -7.55 -28.58
C ALA A 16 -7.40 -7.98 -27.26
N LEU A 17 -6.49 -7.16 -26.76
CA LEU A 17 -5.82 -7.34 -25.47
C LEU A 17 -6.12 -6.15 -24.55
N VAL A 18 -6.59 -6.41 -23.34
CA VAL A 18 -6.84 -5.37 -22.35
C VAL A 18 -5.60 -5.11 -21.49
N ASN A 19 -5.17 -3.85 -21.45
CA ASN A 19 -4.09 -3.36 -20.60
C ASN A 19 -4.67 -2.55 -19.44
N THR A 20 -4.37 -2.89 -18.19
CA THR A 20 -4.80 -2.08 -17.04
C THR A 20 -3.86 -0.89 -16.84
N VAL A 21 -4.38 0.33 -16.99
CA VAL A 21 -3.58 1.56 -16.93
C VAL A 21 -4.05 2.52 -15.82
N ASN A 22 -3.28 3.58 -15.61
CA ASN A 22 -3.72 4.76 -14.86
C ASN A 22 -4.11 5.90 -15.82
N THR A 23 -4.46 7.07 -15.31
CA THR A 23 -4.78 8.25 -16.14
C THR A 23 -3.66 9.29 -16.16
N VAL A 24 -2.46 8.95 -15.67
CA VAL A 24 -1.30 9.88 -15.58
C VAL A 24 -0.12 9.47 -16.48
N GLY A 25 -0.33 8.55 -17.43
CA GLY A 25 0.66 8.26 -18.48
C GLY A 25 1.83 7.37 -18.05
N VAL A 26 1.75 6.67 -16.91
CA VAL A 26 2.85 5.81 -16.41
C VAL A 26 2.53 4.34 -16.60
N MET A 27 3.42 3.56 -17.23
CA MET A 27 3.36 2.09 -17.28
C MET A 27 4.64 1.53 -16.66
N GLY A 28 4.69 1.49 -15.33
CA GLY A 28 5.93 1.25 -14.58
C GLY A 28 6.03 -0.09 -13.85
N LYS A 29 4.94 -0.85 -13.74
CA LYS A 29 4.92 -2.15 -13.05
C LYS A 29 3.76 -3.03 -13.52
N GLY A 30 3.85 -4.33 -13.23
CA GLY A 30 2.87 -5.35 -13.56
C GLY A 30 2.61 -5.45 -15.05
N ILE A 31 1.38 -5.83 -15.40
CA ILE A 31 1.00 -6.04 -16.80
C ILE A 31 1.19 -4.79 -17.67
N ALA A 32 0.97 -3.58 -17.13
CA ALA A 32 1.19 -2.33 -17.86
C ALA A 32 2.64 -2.16 -18.35
N LEU A 33 3.63 -2.53 -17.53
CA LEU A 33 5.03 -2.50 -17.92
C LEU A 33 5.32 -3.51 -19.05
N GLN A 34 4.71 -4.69 -18.98
CA GLN A 34 4.87 -5.71 -20.03
C GLN A 34 4.25 -5.22 -21.36
N PHE A 35 3.06 -4.61 -21.33
CA PHE A 35 2.47 -3.95 -22.50
C PHE A 35 3.36 -2.83 -23.05
N LYS A 36 3.97 -2.01 -22.20
CA LYS A 36 4.90 -0.96 -22.64
C LYS A 36 6.10 -1.53 -23.40
N ASN A 37 6.64 -2.66 -22.93
CA ASN A 37 7.81 -3.29 -23.55
C ASN A 37 7.45 -3.99 -24.87
N MET A 38 6.30 -4.65 -24.93
CA MET A 38 5.85 -5.38 -26.12
C MET A 38 5.22 -4.49 -27.19
N PHE A 39 4.52 -3.43 -26.77
CA PHE A 39 3.78 -2.50 -27.63
C PHE A 39 4.21 -1.04 -27.36
N PRO A 40 5.44 -0.65 -27.79
CA PRO A 40 6.00 0.66 -27.48
C PRO A 40 5.25 1.82 -28.15
N ASN A 41 4.63 1.59 -29.32
CA ASN A 41 3.84 2.62 -30.00
C ASN A 41 2.51 2.89 -29.27
N ASN A 42 1.83 1.85 -28.80
CA ASN A 42 0.71 1.96 -27.86
C ASN A 42 1.08 2.82 -26.64
N PHE A 43 2.22 2.56 -25.99
CA PHE A 43 2.65 3.36 -24.84
C PHE A 43 2.85 4.84 -25.20
N LYS A 44 3.48 5.13 -26.34
CA LYS A 44 3.70 6.50 -26.82
C LYS A 44 2.38 7.25 -27.04
N LEU A 45 1.41 6.60 -27.69
CA LEU A 45 0.08 7.16 -27.92
C LEU A 45 -0.68 7.37 -26.61
N TYR A 46 -0.67 6.37 -25.72
CA TYR A 46 -1.31 6.44 -24.41
C TYR A 46 -0.72 7.56 -23.54
N ALA A 47 0.59 7.72 -23.51
CA ALA A 47 1.26 8.76 -22.71
C ALA A 47 0.88 10.17 -23.20
N ASN A 48 0.80 10.38 -24.52
CA ASN A 48 0.33 11.63 -25.11
C ASN A 48 -1.14 11.89 -24.80
N ALA A 49 -2.01 10.88 -24.93
CA ALA A 49 -3.43 10.99 -24.59
C ALA A 49 -3.64 11.34 -23.10
N CYS A 50 -2.84 10.77 -22.19
CA CYS A 50 -2.86 11.15 -20.78
C CYS A 50 -2.44 12.61 -20.56
N LYS A 51 -1.39 13.07 -21.26
CA LYS A 51 -0.94 14.48 -21.21
C LYS A 51 -2.04 15.44 -21.67
N ASN A 52 -2.83 15.04 -22.66
CA ASN A 52 -3.97 15.78 -23.17
C ASN A 52 -5.27 15.59 -22.34
N LYS A 53 -5.23 14.82 -21.23
CA LYS A 53 -6.38 14.49 -20.38
C LYS A 53 -7.51 13.75 -21.12
N GLU A 54 -7.16 13.02 -22.17
CA GLU A 54 -8.10 12.25 -22.98
C GLU A 54 -8.46 10.90 -22.34
N VAL A 55 -7.57 10.37 -21.50
CA VAL A 55 -7.75 9.12 -20.73
C VAL A 55 -8.32 9.44 -19.35
N LYS A 56 -9.48 8.86 -19.01
CA LYS A 56 -10.19 9.07 -17.74
C LYS A 56 -10.84 7.77 -17.28
N ILE A 57 -11.18 7.67 -16.00
CA ILE A 57 -12.03 6.57 -15.50
C ILE A 57 -13.31 6.50 -16.34
N GLY A 58 -13.69 5.29 -16.76
CA GLY A 58 -14.86 5.08 -17.61
C GLY A 58 -14.66 5.38 -19.10
N LYS A 59 -13.46 5.84 -19.50
CA LYS A 59 -13.14 6.10 -20.91
C LYS A 59 -11.92 5.30 -21.33
N LEU A 60 -12.12 4.33 -22.21
CA LEU A 60 -11.06 3.48 -22.73
C LEU A 60 -10.22 4.22 -23.78
N PHE A 61 -8.93 3.89 -23.82
CA PHE A 61 -8.03 4.38 -24.87
C PHE A 61 -7.57 3.21 -25.73
N VAL A 62 -8.06 3.17 -26.96
CA VAL A 62 -7.87 2.04 -27.87
C VAL A 62 -6.83 2.39 -28.93
N THR A 63 -5.85 1.53 -29.12
CA THR A 63 -4.86 1.62 -30.19
C THR A 63 -4.84 0.34 -31.00
N GLU A 64 -4.21 0.40 -32.17
CA GLU A 64 -3.99 -0.76 -33.02
C GLU A 64 -2.48 -0.89 -33.23
N GLU A 65 -1.97 -2.11 -33.06
CA GLU A 65 -0.56 -2.46 -33.26
C GLU A 65 -0.50 -3.54 -34.34
N GLU A 66 0.45 -3.40 -35.26
CA GLU A 66 0.64 -4.36 -36.34
C GLU A 66 2.01 -5.01 -36.19
N ALA A 67 2.02 -6.32 -36.03
CA ALA A 67 3.24 -7.11 -35.90
C ALA A 67 3.35 -8.06 -37.10
N LEU A 68 4.53 -8.10 -37.72
CA LEU A 68 4.82 -8.92 -38.91
C LEU A 68 4.48 -10.41 -38.74
N LEU A 69 4.55 -10.94 -37.51
CA LEU A 69 4.36 -12.37 -37.22
C LEU A 69 3.01 -12.72 -36.58
N SER A 70 2.37 -11.78 -35.88
CA SER A 70 1.13 -12.02 -35.12
C SER A 70 -0.07 -11.21 -35.61
N GLY A 71 0.09 -10.51 -36.72
CA GLY A 71 -0.96 -9.72 -37.36
C GLY A 71 -1.31 -8.46 -36.59
N LYS A 72 -2.50 -7.93 -36.87
CA LYS A 72 -3.04 -6.74 -36.24
C LYS A 72 -3.65 -7.09 -34.88
N LYS A 73 -3.25 -6.39 -33.83
CA LYS A 73 -3.79 -6.50 -32.47
C LYS A 73 -4.42 -5.19 -32.03
N ILE A 74 -5.58 -5.27 -31.40
CA ILE A 74 -6.24 -4.13 -30.76
C ILE A 74 -5.80 -4.08 -29.30
N ILE A 75 -5.21 -2.97 -28.87
CA ILE A 75 -4.82 -2.77 -27.48
C ILE A 75 -5.82 -1.83 -26.81
N ILE A 76 -6.51 -2.32 -25.78
CA ILE A 76 -7.51 -1.56 -25.04
C ILE A 76 -6.91 -1.17 -23.70
N ASN A 77 -6.47 0.09 -23.58
CA ASN A 77 -5.98 0.61 -22.32
C ASN A 77 -7.17 0.99 -21.44
N PHE A 78 -7.37 0.18 -20.40
CA PHE A 78 -8.47 0.23 -19.44
C PHE A 78 -8.03 0.96 -18.17
N PRO A 79 -8.51 2.18 -17.89
CA PRO A 79 -8.14 2.91 -16.70
C PRO A 79 -8.72 2.26 -15.44
N THR A 80 -7.87 1.62 -14.66
CA THR A 80 -8.23 1.00 -13.37
C THR A 80 -7.80 1.86 -12.18
N LYS A 81 -7.09 2.96 -12.44
CA LYS A 81 -6.57 3.88 -11.42
C LYS A 81 -6.52 5.30 -11.98
N THR A 82 -6.71 6.30 -11.13
CA THR A 82 -6.44 7.70 -11.49
C THR A 82 -4.94 7.99 -11.45
N ASN A 83 -4.24 7.53 -10.41
CA ASN A 83 -2.79 7.61 -10.30
C ASN A 83 -2.21 6.22 -10.04
N TRP A 84 -1.03 5.92 -10.59
CA TRP A 84 -0.37 4.62 -10.37
C TRP A 84 -0.12 4.31 -8.88
N ARG A 85 0.00 5.34 -8.04
CA ARG A 85 0.16 5.21 -6.58
C ARG A 85 -1.14 4.94 -5.83
N LEU A 86 -2.30 5.32 -6.36
CA LEU A 86 -3.59 5.11 -5.71
C LEU A 86 -4.06 3.65 -5.87
N PRO A 87 -4.88 3.10 -4.96
CA PRO A 87 -5.53 1.82 -5.17
C PRO A 87 -6.53 1.90 -6.35
N SER A 88 -7.02 0.74 -6.78
CA SER A 88 -8.17 0.67 -7.69
C SER A 88 -9.47 0.69 -6.89
N GLU A 89 -10.59 0.96 -7.54
CA GLU A 89 -11.90 0.99 -6.92
C GLU A 89 -12.91 0.25 -7.80
N TYR A 90 -13.87 -0.44 -7.20
CA TYR A 90 -14.88 -1.21 -7.94
C TYR A 90 -15.66 -0.37 -8.96
N GLN A 91 -15.96 0.89 -8.61
CA GLN A 91 -16.61 1.83 -9.53
C GLN A 91 -15.80 2.11 -10.80
N TYR A 92 -14.46 2.07 -10.73
CA TYR A 92 -13.60 2.25 -11.90
C TYR A 92 -13.75 1.07 -12.86
N ILE A 93 -13.88 -0.14 -12.31
CA ILE A 93 -14.04 -1.37 -13.07
C ILE A 93 -15.41 -1.41 -13.75
N GLU A 94 -16.49 -1.13 -13.01
CA GLU A 94 -17.85 -1.13 -13.58
C GLU A 94 -18.01 -0.07 -14.68
N SER A 95 -17.49 1.14 -14.45
CA SER A 95 -17.54 2.23 -15.44
C SER A 95 -16.74 1.88 -16.71
N GLY A 96 -15.54 1.32 -16.56
CA GLY A 96 -14.74 0.89 -17.71
C GLY A 96 -15.34 -0.32 -18.45
N LEU A 97 -16.01 -1.25 -17.76
CA LEU A 97 -16.67 -2.39 -18.40
C LEU A 97 -17.91 -1.97 -19.19
N THR A 98 -18.65 -0.97 -18.70
CA THR A 98 -19.75 -0.36 -19.44
C THR A 98 -19.26 0.17 -20.80
N GLU A 99 -18.08 0.82 -20.82
CA GLU A 99 -17.48 1.31 -22.05
C GLU A 99 -16.87 0.18 -22.90
N LEU A 100 -16.29 -0.84 -22.27
CA LEU A 100 -15.72 -2.00 -22.96
C LEU A 100 -16.77 -2.73 -23.80
N VAL A 101 -17.97 -2.93 -23.26
CA VAL A 101 -19.11 -3.52 -23.98
C VAL A 101 -19.42 -2.74 -25.26
N LYS A 102 -19.38 -1.41 -25.23
CA LYS A 102 -19.61 -0.58 -26.42
C LYS A 102 -18.48 -0.76 -27.43
N VAL A 103 -17.23 -0.66 -26.99
CA VAL A 103 -16.05 -0.82 -27.84
C VAL A 103 -16.05 -2.18 -28.54
N ILE A 104 -16.39 -3.26 -27.84
CA ILE A 104 -16.50 -4.61 -28.42
C ILE A 104 -17.51 -4.64 -29.57
N LYS A 105 -18.69 -4.04 -29.37
CA LYS A 105 -19.75 -3.99 -30.38
C LYS A 105 -19.40 -3.08 -31.56
N GLU A 106 -18.93 -1.87 -31.29
CA GLU A 106 -18.60 -0.86 -32.30
C GLU A 106 -17.45 -1.29 -33.22
N LYS A 107 -16.43 -1.95 -32.66
CA LYS A 107 -15.30 -2.49 -33.41
C LYS A 107 -15.49 -3.93 -33.89
N ASN A 108 -16.65 -4.53 -33.61
CA ASN A 108 -16.99 -5.92 -33.95
C ASN A 108 -15.91 -6.92 -33.53
N ILE A 109 -15.36 -6.75 -32.32
CA ILE A 109 -14.27 -7.57 -31.78
C ILE A 109 -14.78 -8.99 -31.55
N LYS A 110 -14.15 -9.98 -32.21
CA LYS A 110 -14.56 -11.39 -32.12
C LYS A 110 -13.96 -12.11 -30.93
N SER A 111 -12.75 -11.71 -30.51
CA SER A 111 -12.11 -12.28 -29.34
C SER A 111 -11.32 -11.25 -28.54
N ILE A 112 -11.38 -11.36 -27.21
CA ILE A 112 -10.71 -10.44 -26.28
C ILE A 112 -10.10 -11.16 -25.08
N ALA A 113 -8.88 -10.77 -24.71
CA ALA A 113 -8.23 -11.22 -23.48
C ALA A 113 -8.22 -10.12 -22.42
N ILE A 114 -8.64 -10.47 -21.20
CA ILE A 114 -8.85 -9.53 -20.09
C ILE A 114 -8.06 -9.99 -18.85
N PRO A 115 -7.19 -9.15 -18.27
CA PRO A 115 -6.46 -9.46 -17.04
C PRO A 115 -7.36 -9.29 -15.80
N PRO A 116 -6.90 -9.68 -14.60
CA PRO A 116 -7.68 -9.49 -13.39
C PRO A 116 -7.73 -8.01 -12.97
N LEU A 117 -8.74 -7.30 -13.49
CA LEU A 117 -8.86 -5.84 -13.43
C LEU A 117 -8.80 -5.32 -11.99
N GLY A 118 -7.73 -4.57 -11.67
CA GLY A 118 -7.56 -3.96 -10.34
C GLY A 118 -7.26 -4.93 -9.19
N ALA A 119 -7.29 -6.24 -9.39
CA ALA A 119 -7.12 -7.24 -8.32
C ALA A 119 -5.65 -7.56 -7.96
N GLY A 120 -4.68 -7.09 -8.75
CA GLY A 120 -3.25 -7.15 -8.43
C GLY A 120 -2.77 -5.88 -7.74
N ASN A 121 -2.00 -5.07 -8.47
CA ASN A 121 -1.49 -3.77 -8.00
C ASN A 121 -2.56 -2.78 -7.51
N GLY A 122 -3.85 -3.02 -7.81
CA GLY A 122 -4.96 -2.20 -7.37
C GLY A 122 -5.57 -2.61 -6.02
N GLY A 123 -5.29 -3.82 -5.54
CA GLY A 123 -5.75 -4.32 -4.24
C GLY A 123 -7.22 -4.71 -4.15
N LEU A 124 -7.94 -4.85 -5.27
CA LEU A 124 -9.33 -5.33 -5.24
C LEU A 124 -9.41 -6.83 -4.99
N ASP A 125 -10.46 -7.28 -4.30
CA ASP A 125 -10.78 -8.70 -4.18
C ASP A 125 -11.14 -9.29 -5.56
N TRP A 126 -10.38 -10.31 -5.98
CA TRP A 126 -10.58 -11.01 -7.24
C TRP A 126 -11.98 -11.62 -7.38
N ASN A 127 -12.52 -12.25 -6.33
CA ASN A 127 -13.83 -12.92 -6.42
C ASN A 127 -14.94 -11.92 -6.71
N LYS A 128 -14.85 -10.72 -6.13
CA LYS A 128 -15.79 -9.63 -6.41
C LYS A 128 -15.59 -9.05 -7.81
N VAL A 129 -14.35 -8.87 -8.26
CA VAL A 129 -14.06 -8.43 -9.64
C VAL A 129 -14.57 -9.44 -10.67
N LYS A 130 -14.43 -10.75 -10.40
CA LYS A 130 -14.92 -11.84 -11.25
C LYS A 130 -16.43 -11.78 -11.45
N GLN A 131 -17.20 -11.63 -10.37
CA GLN A 131 -18.65 -11.43 -10.45
C GLN A 131 -19.05 -10.20 -11.28
N ILE A 132 -18.29 -9.11 -11.15
CA ILE A 132 -18.50 -7.90 -11.95
C ILE A 132 -18.22 -8.17 -13.44
N LEU A 133 -17.12 -8.88 -13.76
CA LEU A 133 -16.81 -9.25 -15.14
C LEU A 133 -17.91 -10.10 -15.76
N GLU A 134 -18.37 -11.14 -15.07
CA GLU A 134 -19.46 -12.02 -15.52
C GLU A 134 -20.75 -11.24 -15.79
N LYS A 135 -21.13 -10.33 -14.88
CA LYS A 135 -22.32 -9.46 -15.02
C LYS A 135 -22.31 -8.63 -16.31
N TYR A 136 -21.18 -8.06 -16.70
CA TYR A 136 -21.10 -7.15 -17.85
C TYR A 136 -20.82 -7.86 -19.18
N LEU A 137 -20.16 -9.02 -19.13
CA LEU A 137 -19.60 -9.67 -20.32
C LEU A 137 -20.31 -10.98 -20.70
N GLY A 138 -21.14 -11.55 -19.81
CA GLY A 138 -21.75 -12.87 -19.99
C GLY A 138 -22.58 -13.02 -21.26
N ASP A 139 -23.32 -11.98 -21.63
CA ASP A 139 -24.28 -12.01 -22.75
C ASP A 139 -23.71 -11.48 -24.09
N LEU A 140 -22.38 -11.29 -24.18
CA LEU A 140 -21.76 -10.79 -25.40
C LEU A 140 -21.48 -11.91 -26.40
N ASP A 141 -21.81 -11.64 -27.67
CA ASP A 141 -21.38 -12.44 -28.83
C ASP A 141 -19.90 -12.15 -29.16
N CYS A 142 -19.03 -12.55 -28.25
CA CYS A 142 -17.58 -12.39 -28.29
C CYS A 142 -16.94 -13.56 -27.51
N GLU A 143 -15.80 -14.05 -27.99
CA GLU A 143 -14.97 -14.98 -27.22
C GLU A 143 -14.14 -14.22 -26.20
N ILE A 144 -14.38 -14.46 -24.91
CA ILE A 144 -13.77 -13.69 -23.83
C ILE A 144 -12.87 -14.58 -23.01
N PHE A 145 -11.58 -14.31 -23.02
CA PHE A 145 -10.58 -15.00 -22.21
C PHE A 145 -10.24 -14.16 -20.98
N ILE A 146 -10.71 -14.59 -19.81
CA ILE A 146 -10.40 -13.94 -18.54
C ILE A 146 -9.18 -14.63 -17.93
N TYR A 147 -8.08 -13.91 -17.79
CA TYR A 147 -6.87 -14.40 -17.14
C TYR A 147 -7.01 -14.24 -15.62
N GLU A 148 -6.90 -15.36 -14.91
CA GLU A 148 -7.00 -15.36 -13.45
C GLU A 148 -5.66 -15.00 -12.80
N PRO A 149 -5.67 -14.41 -11.60
CA PRO A 149 -4.44 -14.24 -10.81
C PRO A 149 -3.80 -15.61 -10.59
N SER A 150 -2.61 -15.82 -11.16
CA SER A 150 -1.86 -17.06 -10.99
C SER A 150 -0.68 -16.89 -10.03
N ALA A 151 -0.19 -17.99 -9.47
CA ALA A 151 1.03 -17.98 -8.65
C ALA A 151 2.23 -17.36 -9.40
N THR A 152 2.34 -17.61 -10.70
CA THR A 152 3.38 -17.04 -11.57
C THR A 152 3.27 -15.52 -11.68
N ILE A 153 2.05 -14.97 -11.79
CA ILE A 153 1.82 -13.51 -11.80
C ILE A 153 2.12 -12.91 -10.43
N GLN A 154 1.78 -13.62 -9.34
CA GLN A 154 2.15 -13.20 -7.98
C GLN A 154 3.68 -13.15 -7.81
N GLU A 155 4.44 -14.13 -8.32
CA GLU A 155 5.90 -14.11 -8.29
C GLU A 155 6.50 -12.89 -9.03
N VAL A 156 5.95 -12.52 -10.19
CA VAL A 156 6.39 -11.32 -10.92
C VAL A 156 6.11 -10.06 -10.10
N LEU A 157 4.91 -9.95 -9.50
CA LEU A 157 4.56 -8.82 -8.63
C LEU A 157 5.45 -8.76 -7.38
N LYS A 158 5.85 -9.91 -6.81
CA LYS A 158 6.81 -9.99 -5.71
C LYS A 158 8.18 -9.48 -6.12
N LYS A 159 8.67 -9.84 -7.33
CA LYS A 159 9.95 -9.34 -7.86
C LYS A 159 9.98 -7.82 -8.07
N GLU A 160 8.82 -7.20 -8.29
CA GLU A 160 8.68 -5.74 -8.44
C GLU A 160 8.53 -5.00 -7.09
N ARG A 161 8.47 -5.70 -5.95
CA ARG A 161 8.36 -5.07 -4.64
C ARG A 161 9.59 -4.20 -4.34
N VAL A 162 9.33 -3.13 -3.61
CA VAL A 162 10.38 -2.22 -3.13
C VAL A 162 11.36 -2.98 -2.23
N LYS A 163 12.66 -2.90 -2.51
CA LYS A 163 13.67 -3.59 -1.69
C LYS A 163 13.55 -3.22 -0.21
N LEU A 164 13.52 -4.23 0.66
CA LEU A 164 13.55 -4.03 2.10
C LEU A 164 14.91 -3.47 2.54
N THR A 165 14.86 -2.50 3.45
CA THR A 165 15.99 -2.04 4.26
C THR A 165 15.70 -2.40 5.71
N PRO A 166 16.69 -2.39 6.61
CA PRO A 166 16.45 -2.65 8.04
C PRO A 166 15.31 -1.80 8.63
N ALA A 167 15.31 -0.49 8.38
CA ALA A 167 14.24 0.40 8.85
C ALA A 167 12.85 0.01 8.32
N ARG A 168 12.74 -0.35 7.03
CA ARG A 168 11.47 -0.78 6.41
C ARG A 168 10.98 -2.10 7.00
N ALA A 169 11.88 -3.08 7.13
CA ALA A 169 11.55 -4.40 7.66
C ALA A 169 11.12 -4.33 9.14
N MET A 170 11.86 -3.57 9.96
CA MET A 170 11.52 -3.39 11.37
C MET A 170 10.16 -2.69 11.54
N LEU A 171 9.91 -1.59 10.81
CA LEU A 171 8.63 -0.88 10.84
C LEU A 171 7.48 -1.81 10.44
N LEU A 172 7.60 -2.50 9.30
CA LEU A 172 6.57 -3.40 8.80
C LEU A 172 6.27 -4.54 9.78
N SER A 173 7.30 -5.16 10.39
CA SER A 173 7.09 -6.26 11.33
C SER A 173 6.25 -5.85 12.54
N VAL A 174 6.50 -4.66 13.09
CA VAL A 174 5.69 -4.13 14.20
C VAL A 174 4.30 -3.66 13.74
N LEU A 175 4.16 -3.20 12.49
CA LEU A 175 2.85 -2.87 11.92
C LEU A 175 1.97 -4.11 11.67
N TYR A 176 2.54 -5.26 11.29
CA TYR A 176 1.81 -6.53 11.26
C TYR A 176 1.35 -6.93 12.67
N GLU A 177 2.20 -6.73 13.67
CA GLU A 177 1.85 -6.99 15.07
C GLU A 177 0.73 -6.06 15.58
N LEU A 178 0.77 -4.77 15.23
CA LEU A 178 -0.30 -3.80 15.49
C LEU A 178 -1.66 -4.33 14.97
N VAL A 179 -1.69 -4.82 13.73
CA VAL A 179 -2.92 -5.36 13.12
C VAL A 179 -3.38 -6.66 13.79
N ARG A 180 -2.46 -7.55 14.18
CA ARG A 180 -2.78 -8.75 14.97
C ARG A 180 -3.42 -8.41 16.32
N ASN A 181 -3.08 -7.25 16.90
CA ASN A 181 -3.66 -6.75 18.15
C ASN A 181 -4.97 -5.97 17.94
N GLY A 182 -5.57 -6.03 16.75
CA GLY A 182 -6.90 -5.45 16.47
C GLY A 182 -6.89 -3.98 16.07
N GLU A 183 -5.71 -3.39 15.86
CA GLU A 183 -5.56 -1.99 15.46
C GLU A 183 -5.28 -1.83 13.96
N PHE A 184 -5.28 -0.60 13.46
CA PHE A 184 -5.03 -0.33 12.04
C PHE A 184 -3.77 0.51 11.81
N VAL A 185 -3.13 0.28 10.66
CA VAL A 185 -1.96 1.07 10.24
C VAL A 185 -2.42 2.47 9.84
N SER A 186 -1.73 3.49 10.33
CA SER A 186 -1.91 4.89 9.95
C SER A 186 -0.56 5.62 9.99
N GLU A 187 -0.51 6.87 9.51
CA GLU A 187 0.71 7.68 9.67
C GLU A 187 1.02 7.88 11.16
N PHE A 188 -0.01 8.14 11.97
CA PHE A 188 0.14 8.28 13.41
C PHE A 188 0.78 7.04 14.04
N SER A 189 0.20 5.85 13.85
CA SER A 189 0.74 4.63 14.49
C SER A 189 2.14 4.30 13.98
N SER A 190 2.40 4.57 12.70
CA SER A 190 3.74 4.38 12.10
C SER A 190 4.79 5.31 12.70
N GLU A 191 4.46 6.59 12.95
CA GLU A 191 5.38 7.52 13.63
C GLU A 191 5.70 7.07 15.06
N LYS A 192 4.71 6.56 15.81
CA LYS A 192 4.91 6.09 17.19
C LYS A 192 5.73 4.81 17.26
N ILE A 193 5.46 3.89 16.34
CA ILE A 193 6.25 2.66 16.22
C ILE A 193 7.68 2.97 15.81
N ALA A 194 7.90 3.86 14.85
CA ALA A 194 9.24 4.28 14.45
C ALA A 194 10.00 4.97 15.60
N TYR A 195 9.30 5.79 16.40
CA TYR A 195 9.85 6.38 17.62
C TYR A 195 10.41 5.29 18.55
N PHE A 196 9.59 4.28 18.89
CA PHE A 196 10.04 3.22 19.81
C PHE A 196 11.09 2.31 19.22
N LEU A 197 11.03 1.98 17.93
CA LEU A 197 12.12 1.27 17.26
C LEU A 197 13.46 1.99 17.44
N GLN A 198 13.50 3.32 17.34
CA GLN A 198 14.72 4.08 17.63
C GLN A 198 15.11 4.03 19.11
N ARG A 199 14.14 4.11 20.04
CA ARG A 199 14.41 3.99 21.48
C ARG A 199 15.04 2.65 21.84
N PHE A 200 14.68 1.58 21.14
CA PHE A 200 15.25 0.24 21.33
C PHE A 200 16.55 -0.03 20.55
N GLY A 201 17.08 0.95 19.80
CA GLY A 201 18.40 0.86 19.18
C GLY A 201 18.44 1.07 17.66
N ALA A 202 17.31 1.34 16.99
CA ALA A 202 17.28 1.50 15.54
C ALA A 202 17.68 2.90 15.03
N LYS A 203 18.34 3.73 15.85
CA LYS A 203 18.68 5.13 15.50
C LYS A 203 19.49 5.23 14.20
N GLU A 204 20.49 4.37 14.00
CA GLU A 204 21.31 4.38 12.78
C GLU A 204 20.55 3.96 11.52
N ALA A 205 19.54 3.10 11.67
CA ALA A 205 18.72 2.65 10.54
C ALA A 205 17.71 3.72 10.11
N PHE A 206 17.11 4.43 11.07
CA PHE A 206 16.01 5.37 10.84
C PHE A 206 16.46 6.82 10.67
N LYS A 207 17.44 7.28 11.45
CA LYS A 207 17.97 8.66 11.45
C LYS A 207 16.86 9.72 11.55
N LEU A 208 15.87 9.45 12.40
CA LEU A 208 14.74 10.34 12.67
C LEU A 208 15.06 11.22 13.87
N GLU A 209 14.72 12.48 13.75
CA GLU A 209 14.70 13.45 14.84
C GLU A 209 13.24 13.71 15.19
N PHE A 210 12.92 13.66 16.48
CA PHE A 210 11.55 13.82 16.96
C PHE A 210 11.43 15.11 17.74
N HIS A 211 10.32 15.82 17.51
CA HIS A 211 10.00 17.07 18.20
C HIS A 211 8.60 16.97 18.81
N PRO A 212 8.30 17.74 19.88
CA PRO A 212 6.97 17.77 20.44
C PRO A 212 5.96 18.28 19.41
N ASN A 213 4.84 17.58 19.24
CA ASN A 213 3.78 17.95 18.31
C ASN A 213 2.40 17.53 18.87
N PHE A 214 1.32 17.79 18.12
CA PHE A 214 -0.07 17.68 18.55
C PHE A 214 -0.43 16.29 19.11
N TYR A 215 0.01 15.22 18.44
CA TYR A 215 -0.21 13.84 18.86
C TYR A 215 1.03 13.22 19.54
N GLY A 216 1.86 14.01 20.22
CA GLY A 216 3.12 13.57 20.84
C GLY A 216 4.33 13.73 19.92
N PRO A 217 5.46 13.03 20.15
CA PRO A 217 6.66 13.19 19.34
C PRO A 217 6.42 12.86 17.87
N TYR A 218 6.90 13.71 16.96
CA TYR A 218 6.72 13.56 15.51
C TYR A 218 8.01 13.90 14.77
N SER A 219 8.37 13.06 13.80
CA SER A 219 9.54 13.29 12.95
C SER A 219 9.20 13.91 11.60
N GLY A 220 7.99 13.65 11.08
CA GLY A 220 7.57 14.08 9.75
C GLY A 220 8.28 13.37 8.60
N LYS A 221 9.17 12.43 8.90
CA LYS A 221 9.94 11.69 7.90
C LYS A 221 9.35 10.29 7.66
N VAL A 222 8.58 9.72 8.59
CA VAL A 222 8.01 8.36 8.44
C VAL A 222 7.02 8.30 7.27
N LYS A 223 6.30 9.38 6.97
CA LYS A 223 5.48 9.50 5.75
C LYS A 223 6.23 9.19 4.45
N HIS A 224 7.53 9.46 4.38
CA HIS A 224 8.33 9.12 3.21
C HIS A 224 8.54 7.61 3.11
N VAL A 225 8.76 6.93 4.24
CA VAL A 225 8.86 5.47 4.30
C VAL A 225 7.55 4.82 3.86
N LEU A 226 6.42 5.25 4.44
CA LEU A 226 5.09 4.72 4.08
C LEU A 226 4.78 4.90 2.60
N TYR A 227 5.11 6.06 2.04
CA TYR A 227 4.95 6.34 0.63
C TYR A 227 5.82 5.45 -0.26
N HIS A 228 7.06 5.16 0.16
CA HIS A 228 7.92 4.24 -0.58
C HIS A 228 7.42 2.79 -0.50
N LEU A 229 6.78 2.40 0.60
CA LEU A 229 6.20 1.05 0.76
C LEU A 229 4.85 0.89 0.05
N ASN A 230 4.21 2.00 -0.33
CA ASN A 230 2.90 2.01 -0.96
C ASN A 230 2.91 1.28 -2.31
N GLY A 231 1.99 0.33 -2.49
CA GLY A 231 1.90 -0.52 -3.67
C GLY A 231 2.85 -1.71 -3.67
N SER A 232 3.56 -1.98 -2.57
CA SER A 232 4.38 -3.19 -2.36
C SER A 232 4.01 -3.91 -1.05
N TYR A 233 4.11 -3.21 0.08
CA TYR A 233 3.85 -3.75 1.43
C TYR A 233 2.67 -3.07 2.13
N ILE A 234 2.40 -1.81 1.77
CA ILE A 234 1.29 -1.02 2.27
C ILE A 234 0.46 -0.56 1.08
N MET A 235 -0.84 -0.36 1.28
CA MET A 235 -1.75 0.20 0.29
C MET A 235 -2.46 1.42 0.89
N GLY A 236 -2.74 2.40 0.03
CA GLY A 236 -3.52 3.57 0.40
C GLY A 236 -2.71 4.75 0.91
N TYR A 237 -1.38 4.81 0.78
CA TYR A 237 -0.56 5.97 1.18
C TYR A 237 0.14 6.63 -0.03
N SER A 238 -0.65 7.09 -0.99
CA SER A 238 -0.19 7.50 -2.33
C SER A 238 0.34 8.92 -2.47
N SER A 239 0.03 9.81 -1.54
CA SER A 239 0.18 11.27 -1.71
C SER A 239 0.74 12.00 -0.48
N LYS A 240 1.06 11.28 0.62
CA LYS A 240 1.60 11.82 1.88
C LYS A 240 0.74 12.92 2.53
N ASP A 241 -0.53 12.96 2.20
CA ASP A 241 -1.53 13.95 2.60
C ASP A 241 -2.69 13.33 3.38
N LYS A 242 -2.59 12.04 3.69
CA LYS A 242 -3.59 11.35 4.51
C LYS A 242 -3.65 11.95 5.90
N LYS A 243 -4.85 11.95 6.47
CA LYS A 243 -5.04 12.39 7.85
C LYS A 243 -4.28 11.45 8.80
N PRO A 244 -3.82 11.92 9.97
CA PRO A 244 -2.97 11.12 10.86
C PRO A 244 -3.54 9.74 11.23
N PHE A 245 -4.87 9.63 11.39
CA PHE A 245 -5.58 8.40 11.75
C PHE A 245 -6.30 7.74 10.57
N GLU A 246 -6.00 8.12 9.34
CA GLU A 246 -6.62 7.48 8.19
C GLU A 246 -5.98 6.11 7.94
N ALA A 247 -6.82 5.07 7.84
CA ALA A 247 -6.36 3.69 7.75
C ALA A 247 -5.63 3.38 6.43
N LEU A 248 -4.59 2.56 6.56
CA LEU A 248 -3.79 1.97 5.48
C LEU A 248 -3.90 0.44 5.58
N SER A 249 -3.86 -0.23 4.43
CA SER A 249 -3.90 -1.70 4.40
C SER A 249 -2.49 -2.26 4.28
N LEU A 250 -2.19 -3.33 5.02
CA LEU A 250 -1.00 -4.15 4.79
C LEU A 250 -1.29 -5.18 3.70
N VAL A 251 -0.24 -5.59 2.98
CA VAL A 251 -0.28 -6.65 1.98
C VAL A 251 0.05 -7.98 2.68
N PRO A 252 -0.93 -8.86 2.99
CA PRO A 252 -0.73 -9.95 3.95
C PRO A 252 0.40 -10.92 3.59
N ASP A 253 0.54 -11.28 2.32
CA ASP A 253 1.57 -12.22 1.84
C ASP A 253 2.99 -11.61 1.86
N ALA A 254 3.11 -10.30 2.06
CA ALA A 254 4.40 -9.61 2.18
C ALA A 254 5.02 -9.74 3.58
N GLU A 255 4.28 -10.22 4.59
CA GLU A 255 4.83 -10.48 5.92
C GLU A 255 5.92 -11.55 5.89
N LEU A 256 5.76 -12.58 5.04
CA LEU A 256 6.75 -13.64 4.88
C LEU A 256 8.12 -13.09 4.47
N GLU A 257 8.17 -12.18 3.49
CA GLU A 257 9.41 -11.53 3.05
C GLU A 257 10.05 -10.68 4.15
N VAL A 258 9.23 -10.00 4.96
CA VAL A 258 9.73 -9.20 6.10
C VAL A 258 10.36 -10.11 7.15
N ASN A 259 9.73 -11.24 7.45
CA ASN A 259 10.25 -12.22 8.41
C ASN A 259 11.52 -12.90 7.89
N GLU A 260 11.55 -13.30 6.61
CA GLU A 260 12.75 -13.84 5.96
C GLU A 260 13.90 -12.84 6.01
N PHE A 261 13.64 -11.54 5.75
CA PHE A 261 14.67 -10.50 5.85
C PHE A 261 15.24 -10.40 7.27
N LEU A 262 14.38 -10.35 8.29
CA LEU A 262 14.80 -10.21 9.70
C LEU A 262 15.46 -11.47 10.25
N ASN A 263 15.14 -12.66 9.73
CA ASN A 263 15.73 -13.92 10.17
C ASN A 263 17.13 -14.21 9.61
N LYS A 264 17.64 -13.38 8.70
CA LYS A 264 19.02 -13.52 8.21
C LYS A 264 20.03 -13.25 9.34
N PRO A 265 21.12 -14.03 9.44
CA PRO A 265 22.12 -13.84 10.50
C PRO A 265 22.66 -12.41 10.62
N GLU A 266 22.90 -11.74 9.48
CA GLU A 266 23.38 -10.35 9.46
C GLU A 266 22.38 -9.32 10.02
N ASN A 267 21.11 -9.70 10.19
CA ASN A 267 20.04 -8.84 10.67
C ASN A 267 19.59 -9.16 12.11
N GLU A 268 20.30 -10.04 12.81
CA GLU A 268 19.95 -10.48 14.17
C GLU A 268 19.70 -9.31 15.14
N THR A 269 20.54 -8.27 15.09
CA THR A 269 20.36 -7.05 15.90
C THR A 269 19.03 -6.37 15.63
N TYR A 270 18.61 -6.26 14.36
CA TYR A 270 17.34 -5.64 14.00
C TYR A 270 16.14 -6.49 14.43
N LYS A 271 16.25 -7.81 14.32
CA LYS A 271 15.24 -8.74 14.84
C LYS A 271 15.07 -8.57 16.34
N ASN A 272 16.16 -8.50 17.10
CA ASN A 272 16.09 -8.28 18.55
C ASN A 272 15.43 -6.94 18.92
N ILE A 273 15.70 -5.86 18.17
CA ILE A 273 15.04 -4.57 18.35
C ILE A 273 13.52 -4.68 18.14
N VAL A 274 13.11 -5.39 17.07
CA VAL A 274 11.70 -5.60 16.75
C VAL A 274 10.99 -6.37 17.85
N GLU A 275 11.55 -7.48 18.33
CA GLU A 275 10.92 -8.31 19.36
C GLU A 275 10.80 -7.57 20.70
N LYS A 276 11.83 -6.80 21.10
CA LYS A 276 11.75 -5.91 22.26
C LYS A 276 10.65 -4.86 22.11
N THR A 277 10.53 -4.27 20.91
CA THR A 277 9.50 -3.26 20.62
C THR A 277 8.09 -3.86 20.67
N LYS A 278 7.88 -5.06 20.10
CA LYS A 278 6.59 -5.76 20.16
C LYS A 278 6.20 -6.12 21.60
N SER A 279 7.15 -6.67 22.37
CA SER A 279 6.95 -6.97 23.78
C SER A 279 6.54 -5.73 24.57
N PHE A 280 7.26 -4.62 24.37
CA PHE A 280 6.98 -3.35 25.05
C PHE A 280 5.61 -2.75 24.70
N LEU A 281 5.17 -2.89 23.45
CA LEU A 281 3.89 -2.34 22.97
C LEU A 281 2.69 -3.26 23.22
N THR A 282 2.90 -4.46 23.76
CA THR A 282 1.82 -5.39 24.08
C THR A 282 0.84 -4.73 25.05
N GLY A 283 -0.44 -4.62 24.66
CA GLY A 283 -1.48 -3.92 25.42
C GLY A 283 -1.52 -2.39 25.23
N PHE A 284 -0.62 -1.80 24.44
CA PHE A 284 -0.53 -0.35 24.20
C PHE A 284 -0.61 0.04 22.71
N TYR A 285 -1.02 -0.88 21.85
CA TYR A 285 -1.12 -0.65 20.41
C TYR A 285 -2.20 0.35 19.99
N SER A 286 -3.17 0.63 20.86
CA SER A 286 -4.23 1.59 20.56
C SER A 286 -3.70 3.00 20.33
N PRO A 287 -4.43 3.86 19.59
CA PRO A 287 -4.02 5.24 19.39
C PRO A 287 -3.73 5.98 20.70
N PHE A 288 -4.55 5.73 21.73
CA PHE A 288 -4.35 6.26 23.07
C PHE A 288 -3.07 5.72 23.71
N GLY A 289 -2.86 4.41 23.70
CA GLY A 289 -1.69 3.76 24.31
C GLY A 289 -0.37 4.22 23.68
N LEU A 290 -0.31 4.24 22.35
CA LEU A 290 0.86 4.70 21.60
C LEU A 290 1.15 6.17 21.88
N GLU A 291 0.11 7.01 21.95
CA GLU A 291 0.28 8.43 22.26
C GLU A 291 0.77 8.64 23.70
N LEU A 292 0.16 7.94 24.66
CA LEU A 292 0.51 8.02 26.08
C LEU A 292 1.98 7.65 26.30
N LEU A 293 2.38 6.44 25.87
CA LEU A 293 3.74 5.96 26.06
C LEU A 293 4.76 6.90 25.38
N SER A 294 4.50 7.28 24.12
CA SER A 294 5.48 8.10 23.38
C SER A 294 5.59 9.51 23.93
N THR A 295 4.50 10.08 24.44
CA THR A 295 4.52 11.42 25.07
C THR A 295 5.28 11.38 26.39
N ILE A 296 5.03 10.38 27.24
CA ILE A 296 5.67 10.26 28.55
C ILE A 296 7.16 9.95 28.40
N ASP A 297 7.54 9.00 27.54
CA ASP A 297 8.94 8.70 27.26
C ASP A 297 9.69 9.94 26.76
N PHE A 298 9.07 10.71 25.84
CA PHE A 298 9.68 11.93 25.32
C PHE A 298 9.90 13.00 26.41
N ILE A 299 8.94 13.16 27.33
CA ILE A 299 9.10 14.05 28.50
C ILE A 299 10.25 13.57 29.39
N ILE A 300 10.29 12.27 29.70
CA ILE A 300 11.35 11.69 30.54
C ILE A 300 12.73 11.91 29.89
N SER A 301 12.85 11.67 28.58
CA SER A 301 14.12 11.77 27.88
C SER A 301 14.64 13.20 27.74
N GLU A 302 13.74 14.16 27.46
CA GLU A 302 14.13 15.56 27.20
C GLU A 302 14.22 16.42 28.47
N LYS A 303 13.38 16.13 29.47
CA LYS A 303 13.22 16.96 30.68
C LYS A 303 13.71 16.28 31.96
N ASN A 304 14.09 15.00 31.90
CA ASN A 304 14.50 14.21 33.06
C ASN A 304 13.41 14.15 34.17
N ALA A 305 12.14 14.32 33.78
CA ALA A 305 10.99 14.31 34.69
C ALA A 305 10.58 12.87 35.00
N LYS A 306 10.91 12.36 36.20
CA LYS A 306 10.75 10.94 36.58
C LYS A 306 9.57 10.63 37.50
N THR A 307 8.86 11.64 37.99
CA THR A 307 7.70 11.49 38.86
C THR A 307 6.40 11.83 38.12
N SER A 308 5.29 11.27 38.57
CA SER A 308 3.97 11.53 37.99
C SER A 308 3.61 13.01 38.05
N GLU A 309 3.95 13.70 39.14
CA GLU A 309 3.69 15.13 39.33
C GLU A 309 4.50 15.98 38.33
N ALA A 310 5.77 15.65 38.13
CA ALA A 310 6.62 16.35 37.17
C ALA A 310 6.11 16.13 35.73
N ILE A 311 5.73 14.90 35.38
CA ILE A 311 5.18 14.59 34.06
C ILE A 311 3.84 15.30 33.84
N MET A 312 2.96 15.35 34.84
CA MET A 312 1.70 16.09 34.74
C MET A 312 1.95 17.56 34.42
N LYS A 313 2.89 18.21 35.12
CA LYS A 313 3.25 19.61 34.85
C LYS A 313 3.76 19.83 33.41
N GLU A 314 4.58 18.93 32.90
CA GLU A 314 5.07 19.00 31.52
C GLU A 314 3.94 18.79 30.50
N LEU A 315 2.99 17.88 30.78
CA LEU A 315 1.81 17.66 29.93
C LEU A 315 0.91 18.90 29.86
N GLU A 316 0.74 19.61 30.98
CA GLU A 316 0.02 20.90 31.02
C GLU A 316 0.71 21.94 30.16
N SER A 317 2.05 22.02 30.22
CA SER A 317 2.81 22.96 29.41
C SER A 317 2.82 22.62 27.92
N TRP A 318 2.65 21.34 27.56
CA TRP A 318 2.65 20.90 26.17
C TRP A 318 1.38 21.36 25.44
N SER A 319 0.19 21.09 26.00
CA SER A 319 -1.09 21.63 25.49
C SER A 319 -2.28 21.28 26.38
N ASP A 320 -3.37 22.05 26.27
CA ASP A 320 -4.66 21.74 26.92
C ASP A 320 -5.22 20.36 26.56
N ARG A 321 -4.99 19.92 25.31
CA ARG A 321 -5.39 18.57 24.87
C ARG A 321 -4.66 17.49 25.66
N LYS A 322 -3.34 17.63 25.84
CA LYS A 322 -2.52 16.63 26.56
C LYS A 322 -2.90 16.59 28.04
N LYS A 323 -3.10 17.75 28.65
CA LYS A 323 -3.64 17.88 30.01
C LYS A 323 -4.97 17.11 30.17
N THR A 324 -5.89 17.32 29.24
CA THR A 324 -7.23 16.72 29.32
C THR A 324 -7.18 15.21 29.05
N LEU A 325 -6.49 14.79 27.98
CA LEU A 325 -6.42 13.41 27.52
C LEU A 325 -5.72 12.49 28.54
N PHE A 326 -4.70 12.99 29.23
CA PHE A 326 -3.91 12.22 30.20
C PHE A 326 -4.11 12.69 31.64
N SER A 327 -5.28 13.26 31.96
CA SER A 327 -5.62 13.76 33.29
C SER A 327 -5.66 12.68 34.38
N ASN A 328 -5.84 11.41 34.01
CA ASN A 328 -5.85 10.30 34.96
C ASN A 328 -4.42 9.86 35.33
N GLN A 329 -4.00 10.19 36.54
CA GLN A 329 -2.67 9.87 37.08
C GLN A 329 -2.35 8.36 37.05
N LYS A 330 -3.35 7.47 37.13
CA LYS A 330 -3.12 6.01 37.03
C LYS A 330 -2.56 5.62 35.66
N PHE A 331 -3.00 6.24 34.58
CA PHE A 331 -2.46 5.97 33.24
C PHE A 331 -1.01 6.42 33.12
N ILE A 332 -0.68 7.57 33.71
CA ILE A 332 0.70 8.06 33.75
C ILE A 332 1.60 7.09 34.51
N GLN A 333 1.14 6.60 35.68
CA GLN A 333 1.90 5.66 36.48
C GLN A 333 2.15 4.33 35.74
N ILE A 334 1.09 3.75 35.15
CA ILE A 334 1.19 2.52 34.33
C ILE A 334 2.21 2.71 33.20
N ALA A 335 2.19 3.86 32.52
CA ALA A 335 3.14 4.16 31.46
C ALA A 335 4.59 4.28 31.99
N ILE A 336 4.80 4.98 33.10
CA ILE A 336 6.14 5.10 33.73
C ILE A 336 6.67 3.73 34.11
N GLU A 337 5.85 2.88 34.73
CA GLU A 337 6.23 1.53 35.15
C GLU A 337 6.58 0.67 33.93
N ASN A 338 5.77 0.71 32.86
CA ASN A 338 6.05 -0.02 31.63
C ASN A 338 7.35 0.45 30.96
N LEU A 339 7.61 1.76 30.93
CA LEU A 339 8.85 2.35 30.39
C LEU A 339 10.06 1.93 31.20
N LYS A 340 9.99 1.96 32.54
CA LYS A 340 11.06 1.51 33.43
C LYS A 340 11.36 0.03 33.26
N LEU A 341 10.35 -0.81 33.01
CA LEU A 341 10.55 -2.25 32.84
C LEU A 341 11.33 -2.60 31.55
N HIS A 342 11.20 -1.78 30.50
CA HIS A 342 11.70 -2.13 29.17
C HIS A 342 12.82 -1.24 28.63
N LEU A 343 12.94 0.01 29.06
CA LEU A 343 13.89 1.00 28.52
C LEU A 343 14.98 1.43 29.52
N SER A 344 15.01 0.85 30.72
CA SER A 344 16.04 1.12 31.75
C SER A 344 17.38 0.49 31.45
#